data_AF-A0A7V6ITX9-F1
#
_entry.id   AF-A0A7V6ITX9-F1
#
_cell.length_a   1.000
_cell.length_b   1.000
_cell.length_c   1.000
_cell.angle_alpha   90.00
_cell.angle_beta   90.00
_cell.angle_gamma   90.00
#
_symmetry.space_group_name_H-M   'P 1'
#
loop_
_entity.id
_entity.type
_entity.pdbx_description
1 polymer ?
#
loop_
_entity_poly.entity_id
_entity_poly.type
_entity_poly.pdbx_seq_one_letter_code
_entity_poly.pdbx_strand_id
1 'polypeptide(L)'
;MNINNEFGDKFIKALDNVKHTSLIESMVINDDWIEHIKNSLQFVNNIIKNPRTSIKEDRDLVPVERARRFTPESVRHLASNTRYIKDMNEEGEIRPTKILTSSNIVETETYENRFIKSLIDKLLVFLERRYKTIKALSKSNFVNIFQTSSSINFENLDIDFALRLNVYKQIDFEKSKKEIDIKLNKISELVKYVNGFIKSPFYQGLKEIDNVTSPIMITNIIRKEPNYHRCYMLWVYLDKHYQLDYKIERYSLQHKIDKNKLKEIFIKTFYSFYTDEIDYENLVKLDTKRLETKKIKIAPDFESKVSKSSIQEHLINEYFFQESRKVYERRIRELVDEGEPFHIAFESVYRCAFSITEQIFDEFMEIPERIKNNPTAILRFKIRNQSAIEEIYKLKIQDLNKMQRKQIKLIREIEKEKLKIEKQKLQKEIKKKSVLSKAEKALEKERLNKIIENAKAKLEAERQKTVLKLREVKEIEKQKAKLKLQNEREKAKEKIKLEKEKAKALLKIKRESEKAKYEARIAKEKSSLHDKVKKEKAKIWTKAEKEIMKIRKQAEQEIASIQEKLMTEIKKIESNPDQYFEGDKE
;
A
#
# COMPACT_ATOMS: atom_id res chain seq x y z
N MET A 1 25.23 44.81 103.93
CA MET A 1 26.02 43.67 103.41
C MET A 1 26.20 43.89 101.91
N ASN A 2 27.45 44.07 101.45
CA ASN A 2 27.85 44.34 100.05
C ASN A 2 27.66 43.14 99.09
N ILE A 3 26.66 42.30 99.35
CA ILE A 3 26.42 41.03 98.66
C ILE A 3 26.07 41.27 97.18
N ASN A 4 25.43 42.40 96.86
CA ASN A 4 25.03 42.73 95.48
C ASN A 4 26.20 42.89 94.50
N ASN A 5 27.38 43.29 94.97
CA ASN A 5 28.53 43.48 94.08
C ASN A 5 29.32 42.19 93.90
N GLU A 6 29.66 41.47 94.98
CA GLU A 6 30.53 40.29 94.87
C GLU A 6 29.84 39.06 94.24
N PHE A 7 28.59 38.77 94.65
CA PHE A 7 27.77 37.74 93.99
C PHE A 7 27.51 38.10 92.53
N GLY A 8 27.21 39.37 92.29
CA GLY A 8 27.00 39.92 90.96
C GLY A 8 28.23 39.84 90.05
N ASP A 9 29.44 39.95 90.59
CA ASP A 9 30.68 39.93 89.81
C ASP A 9 31.15 38.48 89.55
N LYS A 10 30.90 37.56 90.48
CA LYS A 10 31.02 36.11 90.23
C LYS A 10 30.00 35.64 89.17
N PHE A 11 28.78 36.17 89.21
CA PHE A 11 27.75 35.94 88.19
C PHE A 11 28.21 36.38 86.79
N ILE A 12 28.79 37.59 86.66
CA ILE A 12 29.32 38.09 85.38
C ILE A 12 30.44 37.19 84.83
N LYS A 13 31.32 36.66 85.68
CA LYS A 13 32.38 35.71 85.26
C LYS A 13 31.82 34.36 84.81
N ALA A 14 30.76 33.88 85.46
CA ALA A 14 30.10 32.63 85.07
C ALA A 14 29.33 32.75 83.74
N LEU A 15 28.89 33.96 83.38
CA LEU A 15 28.18 34.29 82.13
C LEU A 15 29.08 34.44 80.89
N ASP A 16 30.38 34.13 80.95
CA ASP A 16 31.25 34.23 79.76
C ASP A 16 30.82 33.29 78.60
N ASN A 17 29.92 32.33 78.86
CA ASN A 17 29.36 31.40 77.88
C ASN A 17 27.97 31.77 77.32
N VAL A 18 27.48 33.01 77.50
CA VAL A 18 26.14 33.38 76.98
C VAL A 18 26.15 33.46 75.46
N LYS A 19 25.25 32.70 74.83
CA LYS A 19 25.02 32.74 73.38
C LYS A 19 23.69 33.42 73.11
N HIS A 20 23.76 34.62 72.55
CA HIS A 20 22.60 35.29 71.97
C HIS A 20 22.71 35.28 70.46
N THR A 21 21.83 34.49 69.85
CA THR A 21 21.80 34.30 68.41
C THR A 21 20.41 34.71 67.95
N SER A 22 20.33 35.75 67.13
CA SER A 22 19.13 35.98 66.35
C SER A 22 19.25 35.22 65.04
N LEU A 23 18.22 34.43 64.75
CA LEU A 23 18.11 33.67 63.52
C LEU A 23 17.02 34.30 62.68
N ILE A 24 17.43 34.78 61.51
CA ILE A 24 16.53 35.34 60.51
C ILE A 24 16.40 34.31 59.41
N GLU A 25 15.19 33.82 59.18
CA GLU A 25 14.88 32.98 58.03
C GLU A 25 14.30 33.87 56.92
N SER A 26 15.02 34.02 55.82
CA SER A 26 14.48 34.60 54.58
C SER A 26 14.29 33.51 53.55
N MET A 27 13.19 33.59 52.81
CA MET A 27 12.89 32.62 51.76
C MET A 27 13.19 33.23 50.40
N VAL A 28 14.09 32.60 49.66
CA VAL A 28 14.42 32.95 48.27
C VAL A 28 13.64 32.04 47.34
N ILE A 29 12.76 32.65 46.56
CA ILE A 29 11.93 31.98 45.54
C ILE A 29 12.61 32.12 44.19
N ASN A 30 12.70 31.02 43.43
CA ASN A 30 13.14 31.08 42.03
C ASN A 30 12.02 31.70 41.17
N ASP A 31 12.37 32.68 40.32
CA ASP A 31 11.45 33.43 39.45
C ASP A 31 11.50 33.00 37.98
N ASP A 32 12.38 32.08 37.59
CA ASP A 32 12.59 31.65 36.19
C ASP A 32 11.28 31.20 35.51
N TRP A 33 10.36 30.63 36.31
CA TRP A 33 9.07 30.15 35.83
C TRP A 33 8.12 31.28 35.38
N ILE A 34 8.24 32.49 35.96
CA ILE A 34 7.41 33.64 35.59
C ILE A 34 7.73 34.05 34.15
N GLU A 35 9.02 34.12 33.83
CA GLU A 35 9.50 34.49 32.49
C GLU A 35 9.19 33.39 31.46
N HIS A 36 9.35 32.12 31.84
CA HIS A 36 8.97 31.00 30.97
C HIS A 36 7.47 31.01 30.63
N ILE A 37 6.60 31.26 31.62
CA ILE A 37 5.15 31.40 31.37
C ILE A 37 4.90 32.59 30.45
N LYS A 38 5.44 33.77 30.76
CA LYS A 38 5.25 34.98 29.95
C LYS A 38 5.61 34.77 28.48
N ASN A 39 6.75 34.15 28.20
CA ASN A 39 7.20 33.83 26.85
C ASN A 39 6.32 32.80 26.14
N SER A 40 5.62 31.95 26.91
CA SER A 40 4.72 30.94 26.37
C SER A 40 3.31 31.48 26.07
N LEU A 41 2.89 32.56 26.73
CA LEU A 41 1.54 33.14 26.55
C LEU A 41 1.31 33.73 25.15
N GLN A 42 2.37 34.11 24.42
CA GLN A 42 2.24 34.58 23.04
C GLN A 42 1.65 33.50 22.11
N PHE A 43 2.02 32.23 22.32
CA PHE A 43 1.54 31.11 21.50
C PHE A 43 0.07 30.82 21.79
N VAL A 44 -0.35 30.95 23.05
CA VAL A 44 -1.76 30.87 23.45
C VAL A 44 -2.56 31.99 22.78
N ASN A 45 -2.06 33.22 22.80
CA ASN A 45 -2.72 34.36 22.16
C ASN A 45 -2.88 34.19 20.63
N ASN A 46 -1.85 33.64 19.96
CA ASN A 46 -1.90 33.36 18.53
C ASN A 46 -3.04 32.39 18.18
N ILE A 47 -3.24 31.35 19.00
CA ILE A 47 -4.31 30.38 18.79
C ILE A 47 -5.69 30.99 19.09
N ILE A 48 -5.80 31.80 20.15
CA ILE A 48 -7.07 32.48 20.49
C ILE A 48 -7.52 33.41 19.36
N LYS A 49 -6.59 34.12 18.72
CA LYS A 49 -6.89 35.01 17.58
C LYS A 49 -7.32 34.23 16.34
N ASN A 50 -6.66 33.11 16.07
CA ASN A 50 -6.92 32.27 14.90
C ASN A 50 -7.23 30.83 15.34
N PRO A 51 -8.41 30.60 15.92
CA PRO A 51 -8.76 29.29 16.44
C PRO A 51 -8.96 28.29 15.31
N ARG A 52 -8.68 27.01 15.59
CA ARG A 52 -8.84 25.99 14.55
C ARG A 52 -10.32 25.75 14.29
N THR A 53 -10.72 25.83 13.03
CA THR A 53 -12.07 25.47 12.60
C THR A 53 -12.08 24.10 11.92
N SER A 54 -13.11 23.34 12.21
CA SER A 54 -13.47 22.12 11.50
C SER A 54 -14.74 22.37 10.69
N ILE A 55 -14.87 21.71 9.55
CA ILE A 55 -16.10 21.78 8.76
C ILE A 55 -16.89 20.53 9.09
N LYS A 56 -18.09 20.71 9.63
CA LYS A 56 -19.03 19.64 9.89
C LYS A 56 -20.18 19.75 8.90
N GLU A 57 -20.49 18.65 8.24
CA GLU A 57 -21.67 18.55 7.39
C GLU A 57 -22.89 18.34 8.30
N ASP A 58 -23.67 19.39 8.50
CA ASP A 58 -24.93 19.31 9.23
C ASP A 58 -26.07 19.00 8.27
N ARG A 59 -26.97 18.12 8.68
CA ARG A 59 -28.01 17.54 7.84
C ARG A 59 -29.37 17.90 8.36
N ASP A 60 -30.00 18.85 7.71
CA ASP A 60 -31.30 19.34 8.11
C ASP A 60 -32.38 18.98 7.11
N LEU A 61 -33.54 18.63 7.64
CA LEU A 61 -34.74 18.44 6.84
C LEU A 61 -35.46 19.78 6.68
N VAL A 62 -35.31 20.36 5.49
CA VAL A 62 -35.77 21.72 5.19
C VAL A 62 -36.86 21.65 4.12
N PRO A 63 -37.86 22.56 4.11
CA PRO A 63 -38.76 22.71 2.97
C PRO A 63 -37.97 22.83 1.66
N VAL A 64 -38.49 22.24 0.58
CA VAL A 64 -37.76 22.17 -0.70
C VAL A 64 -37.35 23.55 -1.21
N GLU A 65 -38.17 24.57 -0.96
CA GLU A 65 -37.91 25.95 -1.37
C GLU A 65 -36.70 26.58 -0.67
N ARG A 66 -36.33 26.05 0.51
CA ARG A 66 -35.20 26.53 1.33
C ARG A 66 -33.95 25.66 1.21
N ALA A 67 -34.03 24.53 0.50
CA ALA A 67 -32.90 23.63 0.31
C ALA A 67 -31.85 24.27 -0.63
N ARG A 68 -30.60 24.38 -0.16
CA ARG A 68 -29.50 24.96 -0.96
C ARG A 68 -28.80 23.94 -1.85
N ARG A 69 -28.73 22.67 -1.43
CA ARG A 69 -27.99 21.62 -2.15
C ARG A 69 -28.62 20.25 -1.96
N PHE A 70 -28.78 19.53 -3.07
CA PHE A 70 -29.22 18.14 -3.10
C PHE A 70 -28.02 17.20 -3.17
N THR A 71 -28.03 16.15 -2.36
CA THR A 71 -27.02 15.09 -2.36
C THR A 71 -27.67 13.75 -2.73
N PRO A 72 -26.90 12.72 -3.15
CA PRO A 72 -27.45 11.39 -3.39
C PRO A 72 -28.16 10.82 -2.15
N GLU A 73 -27.74 11.23 -0.96
CA GLU A 73 -28.35 10.84 0.30
C GLU A 73 -29.69 11.56 0.54
N SER A 74 -29.83 12.81 0.08
CA SER A 74 -31.11 13.51 0.02
C SER A 74 -32.16 12.71 -0.74
N VAL A 75 -31.77 12.12 -1.88
CA VAL A 75 -32.63 11.28 -2.71
C VAL A 75 -32.98 9.98 -1.99
N ARG A 76 -32.00 9.31 -1.36
CA ARG A 76 -32.25 8.08 -0.57
C ARG A 76 -33.18 8.33 0.62
N HIS A 77 -32.98 9.43 1.33
CA HIS A 77 -33.81 9.83 2.45
C HIS A 77 -35.25 10.10 1.99
N LEU A 78 -35.42 10.80 0.87
CA LEU A 78 -36.74 11.06 0.30
C LEU A 78 -37.43 9.76 -0.16
N ALA A 79 -36.70 8.88 -0.86
CA ALA A 79 -37.22 7.59 -1.31
C ALA A 79 -37.65 6.69 -0.13
N SER A 80 -36.94 6.77 0.99
CA SER A 80 -37.27 6.03 2.22
C SER A 80 -38.42 6.66 3.02
N ASN A 81 -38.72 7.94 2.79
CA ASN A 81 -39.71 8.70 3.55
C ASN A 81 -40.74 9.34 2.61
N THR A 82 -41.63 8.52 2.06
CA THR A 82 -42.70 8.92 1.14
C THR A 82 -43.64 9.99 1.71
N ARG A 83 -43.72 10.14 3.04
CA ARG A 83 -44.47 11.22 3.72
C ARG A 83 -44.04 12.64 3.33
N TYR A 84 -42.83 12.79 2.79
CA TYR A 84 -42.31 14.08 2.35
C TYR A 84 -42.54 14.32 0.86
N ILE A 85 -43.29 13.46 0.18
CA ILE A 85 -43.70 13.64 -1.21
C ILE A 85 -45.10 14.24 -1.20
N LYS A 86 -45.29 15.36 -1.90
CA LYS A 86 -46.58 16.04 -2.02
C LYS A 86 -47.41 15.42 -3.12
N ASP A 87 -46.87 15.44 -4.34
CA ASP A 87 -47.54 14.97 -5.55
C ASP A 87 -46.53 14.24 -6.45
N MET A 88 -47.05 13.31 -7.23
CA MET A 88 -46.34 12.61 -8.30
C MET A 88 -47.12 12.82 -9.60
N ASN A 89 -46.48 13.37 -10.63
CA ASN A 89 -47.10 13.52 -11.94
C ASN A 89 -47.17 12.17 -12.68
N GLU A 90 -48.06 12.04 -13.67
CA GLU A 90 -48.23 10.82 -14.50
C GLU A 90 -46.95 10.43 -15.26
N GLU A 91 -46.02 11.37 -15.46
CA GLU A 91 -44.69 11.17 -16.07
C GLU A 91 -43.61 10.72 -15.06
N GLY A 92 -43.96 10.53 -13.79
CA GLY A 92 -43.04 10.06 -12.74
C GLY A 92 -42.22 11.17 -12.06
N GLU A 93 -42.53 12.45 -12.29
CA GLU A 93 -41.91 13.57 -11.58
C GLU A 93 -42.46 13.69 -10.15
N ILE A 94 -41.56 13.73 -9.16
CA ILE A 94 -41.89 13.76 -7.74
C ILE A 94 -41.68 15.17 -7.20
N ARG A 95 -42.70 15.77 -6.58
CA ARG A 95 -42.61 17.06 -5.88
C ARG A 95 -42.55 16.85 -4.37
N PRO A 96 -41.39 16.99 -3.72
CA PRO A 96 -41.29 16.86 -2.27
C PRO A 96 -41.81 18.11 -1.54
N THR A 97 -42.35 17.94 -0.32
CA THR A 97 -42.62 19.02 0.63
C THR A 97 -41.37 19.39 1.44
N LYS A 98 -40.58 18.39 1.83
CA LYS A 98 -39.33 18.56 2.60
C LYS A 98 -38.24 17.66 2.05
N ILE A 99 -37.01 18.11 2.12
CA ILE A 99 -35.85 17.38 1.62
C ILE A 99 -34.66 17.55 2.56
N LEU A 100 -33.88 16.48 2.70
CA LEU A 100 -32.67 16.50 3.51
C LEU A 100 -31.60 17.30 2.76
N THR A 101 -31.17 18.43 3.29
CA THR A 101 -30.07 19.23 2.73
C THR A 101 -28.86 19.12 3.65
N SER A 102 -27.67 19.06 3.07
CA SER A 102 -26.42 19.17 3.82
C SER A 102 -25.94 20.61 3.79
N SER A 103 -25.66 21.19 4.95
CA SER A 103 -25.01 22.49 5.08
C SER A 103 -23.66 22.33 5.80
N ASN A 104 -22.66 23.11 5.39
CA ASN A 104 -21.35 23.05 6.00
C ASN A 104 -21.29 24.10 7.11
N ILE A 105 -21.33 23.66 8.36
CA ILE A 105 -21.17 24.53 9.52
C ILE A 105 -19.70 24.52 9.93
N VAL A 106 -19.19 25.71 10.22
CA VAL A 106 -17.84 25.89 10.74
C VAL A 106 -17.89 25.68 12.26
N GLU A 107 -17.38 24.54 12.70
CA GLU A 107 -17.32 24.14 14.12
C GLU A 107 -15.96 24.54 14.70
N THR A 108 -15.97 25.34 15.76
CA THR A 108 -14.77 25.74 16.50
C THR A 108 -14.47 24.80 17.67
N GLU A 109 -15.30 23.79 17.91
CA GLU A 109 -15.22 22.86 19.03
C GLU A 109 -14.22 21.70 18.80
N THR A 110 -13.07 22.01 18.24
CA THR A 110 -12.03 21.01 17.99
C THR A 110 -11.37 20.55 19.30
N TYR A 111 -10.87 19.31 19.34
CA TYR A 111 -10.15 18.78 20.50
C TYR A 111 -8.96 19.68 20.90
N GLU A 112 -8.25 20.21 19.91
CA GLU A 112 -7.12 21.11 20.11
C GLU A 112 -7.53 22.43 20.76
N ASN A 113 -8.66 23.00 20.34
CA ASN A 113 -9.20 24.22 20.95
C ASN A 113 -9.66 23.97 22.39
N ARG A 114 -10.30 22.82 22.65
CA ARG A 114 -10.65 22.39 24.01
C ARG A 114 -9.42 22.22 24.90
N PHE A 115 -8.34 21.66 24.35
CA PHE A 115 -7.05 21.57 25.05
C PHE A 115 -6.53 22.96 25.46
N ILE A 116 -6.59 23.95 24.57
CA ILE A 116 -6.15 25.32 24.89
C ILE A 116 -7.05 25.97 25.96
N LYS A 117 -8.37 25.77 25.89
CA LYS A 117 -9.29 26.20 26.96
C LYS A 117 -8.86 25.60 28.31
N SER A 118 -8.64 24.29 28.37
CA SER A 118 -8.20 23.60 29.58
C SER A 118 -6.82 24.07 30.07
N LEU A 119 -5.91 24.41 29.15
CA LEU A 119 -4.60 24.96 29.49
C LEU A 119 -4.74 26.34 30.16
N ILE A 120 -5.64 27.20 29.66
CA ILE A 120 -5.93 28.51 30.27
C ILE A 120 -6.46 28.33 31.69
N ASP A 121 -7.42 27.42 31.89
CA ASP A 121 -7.98 27.13 33.22
C ASP A 121 -6.89 26.65 34.18
N LYS A 122 -6.08 25.68 33.73
CA LYS A 122 -4.97 25.12 34.50
C LYS A 122 -3.94 26.19 34.87
N LEU A 123 -3.62 27.07 33.94
CA LEU A 123 -2.66 28.15 34.13
C LEU A 123 -3.18 29.19 35.13
N LEU A 124 -4.47 29.53 35.08
CA LEU A 124 -5.11 30.41 36.07
C LEU A 124 -5.00 29.80 37.48
N VAL A 125 -5.42 28.53 37.63
CA VAL A 125 -5.35 27.82 38.92
C VAL A 125 -3.90 27.76 39.42
N PHE A 126 -2.95 27.49 38.54
CA PHE A 126 -1.52 27.48 38.88
C PHE A 126 -1.05 28.83 39.42
N LEU A 127 -1.31 29.92 38.69
CA LEU A 127 -0.89 31.27 39.09
C LEU A 127 -1.54 31.71 40.39
N GLU A 128 -2.84 31.45 40.58
CA GLU A 128 -3.55 31.81 41.81
C GLU A 128 -3.05 31.04 43.03
N ARG A 129 -2.82 29.72 42.89
CA ARG A 129 -2.24 28.90 43.96
C ARG A 129 -0.85 29.40 44.32
N ARG A 130 -0.02 29.73 43.34
CA ARG A 130 1.32 30.28 43.55
C ARG A 130 1.28 31.64 44.21
N TYR A 131 0.42 32.55 43.76
CA TYR A 131 0.22 33.85 44.39
C TYR A 131 -0.14 33.70 45.87
N LYS A 132 -1.13 32.83 46.19
CA LYS A 132 -1.54 32.55 47.57
C LYS A 132 -0.40 31.95 48.40
N THR A 133 0.33 31.00 47.84
CA THR A 133 1.45 30.31 48.51
C THR A 133 2.58 31.30 48.82
N ILE A 134 2.99 32.12 47.84
CA ILE A 134 4.03 33.14 48.03
C ILE A 134 3.59 34.20 49.04
N LYS A 135 2.33 34.63 48.98
CA LYS A 135 1.76 35.59 49.95
C LYS A 135 1.65 35.01 51.37
N ALA A 136 1.45 33.69 51.50
CA ALA A 136 1.46 33.03 52.80
C ALA A 136 2.90 32.91 53.35
N LEU A 137 3.84 32.57 52.47
CA LEU A 137 5.26 32.37 52.78
C LEU A 137 6.05 33.68 52.91
N SER A 138 5.49 34.82 52.49
CA SER A 138 6.14 36.14 52.64
C SER A 138 6.28 36.59 54.09
N LYS A 139 5.65 35.88 55.04
CA LYS A 139 5.80 36.15 56.47
C LYS A 139 7.11 35.53 56.95
N SER A 140 8.18 36.32 57.00
CA SER A 140 9.46 35.88 57.58
C SER A 140 9.34 35.67 59.08
N ASN A 141 9.80 34.50 59.55
CA ASN A 141 9.88 34.18 60.96
C ASN A 141 11.24 34.64 61.48
N PHE A 142 11.22 35.54 62.45
CA PHE A 142 12.38 35.90 63.24
C PHE A 142 12.35 35.08 64.53
N VAL A 143 13.41 34.31 64.75
CA VAL A 143 13.57 33.53 65.98
C VAL A 143 14.76 34.10 66.74
N ASN A 144 14.49 34.71 67.88
CA ASN A 144 15.54 35.13 68.79
C ASN A 144 15.80 34.02 69.79
N ILE A 145 16.98 33.40 69.73
CA ILE A 145 17.38 32.33 70.64
C ILE A 145 18.38 32.91 71.63
N PHE A 146 17.93 33.03 72.87
CA PHE A 146 18.77 33.36 74.00
C PHE A 146 19.01 32.08 74.81
N GLN A 147 20.27 31.67 74.91
CA GLN A 147 20.65 30.53 75.75
C GLN A 147 21.81 30.91 76.66
N THR A 148 21.61 30.69 77.95
CA THR A 148 22.65 30.76 78.96
C THR A 148 22.54 29.56 79.90
N SER A 149 23.67 29.02 80.29
CA SER A 149 23.77 27.98 81.30
C SER A 149 25.03 28.26 82.09
N SER A 150 24.89 28.45 83.40
CA SER A 150 26.06 28.59 84.28
C SER A 150 25.78 27.91 85.62
N SER A 151 26.85 27.39 86.20
CA SER A 151 26.87 26.87 87.56
C SER A 151 27.66 27.85 88.40
N ILE A 152 27.11 28.27 89.54
CA ILE A 152 27.72 29.24 90.45
C ILE A 152 27.71 28.61 91.83
N ASN A 153 28.91 28.47 92.39
CA ASN A 153 29.08 28.12 93.78
C ASN A 153 29.31 29.42 94.57
N PHE A 154 28.41 29.69 95.52
CA PHE A 154 28.53 30.82 96.42
C PHE A 154 28.24 30.36 97.86
N GLU A 155 29.26 30.44 98.71
CA GLU A 155 29.20 29.98 100.11
C GLU A 155 28.73 28.51 100.22
N ASN A 156 27.53 28.26 100.75
CA ASN A 156 26.94 26.92 100.94
C ASN A 156 25.89 26.55 99.87
N LEU A 157 25.79 27.34 98.79
CA LEU A 157 24.79 27.16 97.74
C LEU A 157 25.46 26.80 96.41
N ASP A 158 25.12 25.63 95.89
CA ASP A 158 25.38 25.23 94.51
C ASP A 158 24.18 25.61 93.64
N ILE A 159 24.35 26.65 92.83
CA ILE A 159 23.27 27.20 91.99
C ILE A 159 23.56 26.85 90.53
N ASP A 160 22.80 25.89 90.01
CA ASP A 160 22.77 25.57 88.58
C ASP A 160 21.59 26.29 87.92
N PHE A 161 21.87 27.15 86.93
CA PHE A 161 20.83 27.80 86.14
C PHE A 161 21.03 27.57 84.65
N ALA A 162 19.92 27.25 83.97
CA ALA A 162 19.85 27.20 82.52
C ALA A 162 18.61 27.97 82.05
N LEU A 163 18.82 29.05 81.31
CA LEU A 163 17.76 29.85 80.72
C LEU A 163 17.82 29.72 79.20
N ARG A 164 16.75 29.14 78.63
CA ARG A 164 16.50 29.13 77.19
C ARG A 164 15.25 29.93 76.90
N LEU A 165 15.40 31.03 76.19
CA LEU A 165 14.31 31.91 75.80
C LEU A 165 14.27 32.00 74.28
N ASN A 166 13.19 31.50 73.70
CA ASN A 166 12.92 31.54 72.26
C ASN A 166 11.82 32.58 72.01
N VAL A 167 12.17 33.72 71.42
CA VAL A 167 11.18 34.73 71.01
C VAL A 167 10.88 34.57 69.54
N TYR A 168 9.64 34.23 69.22
CA TYR A 168 9.14 34.19 67.86
C TYR A 168 8.51 35.53 67.52
N LYS A 169 9.03 36.22 66.51
CA LYS A 169 8.43 37.45 65.97
C LYS A 169 8.26 37.30 64.47
N GLN A 170 7.10 37.66 63.94
CA GLN A 170 6.98 37.86 62.50
C GLN A 170 7.56 39.25 62.20
N ILE A 171 8.62 39.31 61.40
CA ILE A 171 9.25 40.58 61.02
C ILE A 171 9.14 40.72 59.51
N ASP A 172 8.61 41.85 59.07
CA ASP A 172 8.65 42.29 57.68
C ASP A 172 10.02 42.96 57.43
N PHE A 173 10.98 42.22 56.86
CA PHE A 173 12.24 42.83 56.48
C PHE A 173 12.03 43.66 55.19
N GLU A 174 12.24 44.98 55.23
CA GLU A 174 11.83 45.88 54.12
C GLU A 174 12.42 45.50 52.75
N LYS A 175 13.68 45.01 52.71
CA LYS A 175 14.33 44.60 51.47
C LYS A 175 13.71 43.33 50.88
N SER A 176 13.48 42.30 51.70
CA SER A 176 12.85 41.06 51.23
C SER A 176 11.37 41.29 50.88
N LYS A 177 10.68 42.16 51.63
CA LYS A 177 9.30 42.55 51.34
C LYS A 177 9.17 43.24 49.98
N LYS A 178 10.04 44.21 49.66
CA LYS A 178 10.05 44.87 48.34
C LYS A 178 10.26 43.87 47.21
N GLU A 179 11.20 42.94 47.35
CA GLU A 179 11.43 41.90 46.34
C GLU A 179 10.23 40.96 46.17
N ILE A 180 9.62 40.52 47.27
CA ILE A 180 8.42 39.68 47.24
C ILE A 180 7.22 40.44 46.65
N ASP A 181 7.04 41.71 46.99
CA ASP A 181 5.97 42.55 46.47
C ASP A 181 6.11 42.78 44.95
N ILE A 182 7.34 43.00 44.46
CA ILE A 182 7.63 43.06 43.01
C ILE A 182 7.23 41.75 42.32
N LYS A 183 7.57 40.59 42.92
CA LYS A 183 7.19 39.27 42.38
C LYS A 183 5.67 39.07 42.38
N LEU A 184 5.00 39.40 43.48
CA LEU A 184 3.54 39.32 43.59
C LEU A 184 2.84 40.23 42.56
N ASN A 185 3.39 41.41 42.28
CA ASN A 185 2.88 42.31 41.25
C ASN A 185 3.03 41.70 39.85
N LYS A 186 4.20 41.13 39.51
CA LYS A 186 4.40 40.41 38.24
C LYS A 186 3.42 39.25 38.06
N ILE A 187 3.17 38.48 39.13
CA ILE A 187 2.19 37.37 39.10
C ILE A 187 0.76 37.92 38.91
N SER A 188 0.41 39.01 39.60
CA SER A 188 -0.89 39.67 39.46
C SER A 188 -1.12 40.19 38.04
N GLU A 189 -0.10 40.76 37.39
CA GLU A 189 -0.16 41.16 35.99
C GLU A 189 -0.41 39.96 35.05
N LEU A 190 0.29 38.83 35.28
CA LEU A 190 0.05 37.61 34.52
C LEU A 190 -1.37 37.07 34.71
N VAL A 191 -1.88 37.06 35.94
CA VAL A 191 -3.26 36.65 36.25
C VAL A 191 -4.27 37.55 35.53
N LYS A 192 -4.04 38.87 35.50
CA LYS A 192 -4.89 39.80 34.74
C LYS A 192 -4.85 39.51 33.24
N TYR A 193 -3.67 39.25 32.68
CA TYR A 193 -3.49 38.93 31.27
C TYR A 193 -4.24 37.64 30.89
N VAL A 194 -4.11 36.59 31.70
CA VAL A 194 -4.77 35.29 31.48
C VAL A 194 -6.29 35.40 31.66
N ASN A 195 -6.76 36.20 32.62
CA ASN A 195 -8.18 36.54 32.73
C ASN A 195 -8.73 37.24 31.48
N GLY A 196 -7.88 37.96 30.74
CA GLY A 196 -8.21 38.51 29.42
C GLY A 196 -8.57 37.42 28.41
N PHE A 197 -7.88 36.26 28.45
CA PHE A 197 -8.19 35.12 27.58
C PHE A 197 -9.54 34.49 27.89
N ILE A 198 -9.92 34.41 29.17
CA ILE A 198 -11.24 33.88 29.59
C ILE A 198 -12.38 34.75 29.04
N LYS A 199 -12.17 36.06 28.93
CA LYS A 199 -13.15 36.99 28.35
C LYS A 199 -13.18 36.98 26.81
N SER A 200 -12.26 36.27 26.15
CA SER A 200 -12.21 36.23 24.69
C SER A 200 -13.41 35.47 24.10
N PRO A 201 -13.86 35.82 22.87
CA PRO A 201 -14.93 35.09 22.18
C PRO A 201 -14.62 33.60 22.01
N PHE A 202 -13.34 33.27 21.81
CA PHE A 202 -12.85 31.90 21.73
C PHE A 202 -13.19 31.09 22.99
N TYR A 203 -12.84 31.62 24.17
CA TYR A 203 -13.08 30.91 25.43
C TYR A 203 -14.58 30.85 25.75
N GLN A 204 -15.33 31.94 25.51
CA GLN A 204 -16.78 31.96 25.75
C GLN A 204 -17.50 30.93 24.88
N GLY A 205 -17.09 30.76 23.63
CA GLY A 205 -17.66 29.74 22.73
C GLY A 205 -17.38 28.29 23.17
N LEU A 206 -16.40 28.05 24.04
CA LEU A 206 -16.03 26.71 24.52
C LEU A 206 -16.36 26.49 26.01
N LYS A 207 -17.03 27.46 26.65
CA LYS A 207 -17.21 27.49 28.11
C LYS A 207 -18.00 26.29 28.62
N GLU A 208 -19.07 25.93 27.92
CA GLU A 208 -19.99 24.83 28.29
C GLU A 208 -19.43 23.45 27.94
N ILE A 209 -18.32 23.38 27.21
CA ILE A 209 -17.74 22.13 26.74
C ILE A 209 -16.79 21.54 27.79
N ASP A 210 -16.81 20.23 27.96
CA ASP A 210 -15.92 19.52 28.88
C ASP A 210 -14.43 19.79 28.61
N ASN A 211 -13.69 19.90 29.70
CA ASN A 211 -12.25 20.12 29.67
C ASN A 211 -11.50 18.84 29.26
N VAL A 212 -10.35 19.01 28.59
CA VAL A 212 -9.44 17.93 28.25
C VAL A 212 -8.67 17.52 29.50
N THR A 213 -8.65 16.23 29.78
CA THR A 213 -7.97 15.63 30.92
C THR A 213 -6.61 15.04 30.52
N SER A 214 -5.68 14.97 31.48
CA SER A 214 -4.42 14.24 31.29
C SER A 214 -4.69 12.72 31.32
N PRO A 215 -4.00 11.89 30.52
CA PRO A 215 -2.95 12.25 29.58
C PRO A 215 -3.50 12.85 28.28
N ILE A 216 -2.87 13.91 27.79
CA ILE A 216 -3.32 14.60 26.57
C ILE A 216 -3.02 13.72 25.35
N MET A 217 -4.05 13.45 24.56
CA MET A 217 -3.87 12.80 23.26
C MET A 217 -3.08 13.73 22.32
N ILE A 218 -1.84 13.38 22.01
CA ILE A 218 -0.99 14.13 21.08
C ILE A 218 -1.48 13.88 19.65
N THR A 219 -2.34 14.77 19.15
CA THR A 219 -2.79 14.74 17.76
C THR A 219 -1.70 15.23 16.80
N ASN A 220 -1.88 15.02 15.51
CA ASN A 220 -0.96 15.55 14.49
C ASN A 220 -0.83 17.07 14.54
N ILE A 221 -1.89 17.77 14.96
CA ILE A 221 -1.89 19.23 15.10
C ILE A 221 -1.00 19.64 16.27
N ILE A 222 -1.21 19.05 17.45
CA ILE A 222 -0.38 19.30 18.64
C ILE A 222 1.09 18.97 18.38
N ARG A 223 1.36 17.95 17.54
CA ARG A 223 2.72 17.54 17.21
C ARG A 223 3.42 18.45 16.19
N LYS A 224 2.71 18.89 15.14
CA LYS A 224 3.32 19.55 13.98
C LYS A 224 3.17 21.07 13.98
N GLU A 225 2.09 21.60 14.57
CA GLU A 225 1.84 23.04 14.58
C GLU A 225 2.64 23.68 15.75
N PRO A 226 3.48 24.71 15.49
CA PRO A 226 4.38 25.25 16.50
C PRO A 226 3.67 25.85 17.72
N ASN A 227 2.58 26.59 17.56
CA ASN A 227 1.87 27.23 18.68
C ASN A 227 1.27 26.16 19.62
N TYR A 228 0.55 25.16 19.09
CA TYR A 228 -0.02 24.05 19.85
C TYR A 228 1.06 23.21 20.51
N HIS A 229 2.17 22.95 19.81
CA HIS A 229 3.29 22.23 20.38
C HIS A 229 3.89 22.96 21.59
N ARG A 230 4.10 24.29 21.49
CA ARG A 230 4.61 25.08 22.63
C ARG A 230 3.59 25.16 23.78
N CYS A 231 2.30 25.24 23.48
CA CYS A 231 1.25 25.15 24.48
C CYS A 231 1.25 23.79 25.21
N TYR A 232 1.51 22.69 24.49
CA TYR A 232 1.70 21.37 25.11
C TYR A 232 2.95 21.33 26.01
N MET A 233 4.07 21.90 25.57
CA MET A 233 5.27 22.01 26.41
C MET A 233 5.02 22.85 27.67
N LEU A 234 4.23 23.93 27.56
CA LEU A 234 3.79 24.72 28.72
C LEU A 234 2.95 23.88 29.68
N TRP A 235 2.02 23.06 29.19
CA TRP A 235 1.25 22.14 30.02
C TRP A 235 2.15 21.21 30.83
N VAL A 236 3.11 20.55 30.17
CA VAL A 236 4.08 19.66 30.82
C VAL A 236 4.97 20.43 31.82
N TYR A 237 5.33 21.67 31.51
CA TYR A 237 6.11 22.52 32.39
C TYR A 237 5.36 22.87 33.69
N LEU A 238 4.08 23.25 33.58
CA LEU A 238 3.21 23.51 34.74
C LEU A 238 3.10 22.27 35.63
N ASP A 239 3.16 21.09 35.02
CA ASP A 239 3.06 19.80 35.69
C ASP A 239 4.31 19.37 36.42
N LYS A 240 5.46 19.60 35.80
CA LYS A 240 6.77 19.40 36.43
C LYS A 240 6.92 20.30 37.66
N HIS A 241 6.55 21.56 37.54
CA HIS A 241 6.67 22.54 38.62
C HIS A 241 5.36 22.65 39.42
N TYR A 242 4.71 21.54 39.77
CA TYR A 242 3.51 21.63 40.61
C TYR A 242 3.83 22.21 42.01
N GLN A 243 4.98 21.83 42.58
CA GLN A 243 5.46 22.34 43.87
C GLN A 243 6.36 23.59 43.69
N LEU A 244 6.22 24.55 44.61
CA LEU A 244 7.05 25.75 44.61
C LEU A 244 8.42 25.40 45.20
N ASP A 245 9.46 25.45 44.37
CA ASP A 245 10.83 25.29 44.84
C ASP A 245 11.27 26.58 45.54
N TYR A 246 11.61 26.48 46.82
CA TYR A 246 12.12 27.59 47.60
C TYR A 246 13.34 27.20 48.41
N LYS A 247 14.25 28.17 48.58
CA LYS A 247 15.41 28.04 49.46
C LYS A 247 15.17 28.88 50.70
N ILE A 248 15.38 28.30 51.88
CA ILE A 248 15.40 29.05 53.14
C ILE A 248 16.86 29.42 53.41
N GLU A 249 17.17 30.70 53.35
CA GLU A 249 18.44 31.24 53.82
C GLU A 249 18.30 31.59 55.30
N ARG A 250 19.22 31.08 56.11
CA ARG A 250 19.28 31.37 57.55
C ARG A 250 20.45 32.29 57.81
N TYR A 251 20.16 33.50 58.26
CA TYR A 251 21.17 34.42 58.76
C TYR A 251 21.21 34.31 60.28
N SER A 252 22.35 33.87 60.81
CA SER A 252 22.62 33.91 62.25
C SER A 252 23.42 35.17 62.58
N LEU A 253 22.82 36.09 63.32
CA LEU A 253 23.51 37.26 63.87
C LEU A 253 23.79 36.99 65.34
N GLN A 254 25.06 37.00 65.72
CA GLN A 254 25.46 36.97 67.12
C GLN A 254 25.42 38.40 67.67
N HIS A 255 24.64 38.61 68.71
CA HIS A 255 24.59 39.91 69.39
C HIS A 255 25.52 39.88 70.60
N LYS A 256 26.32 40.95 70.77
CA LYS A 256 27.00 41.20 72.04
C LYS A 256 25.96 41.68 73.05
N ILE A 257 25.72 40.89 74.09
CA ILE A 257 24.76 41.25 75.13
C ILE A 257 25.41 42.19 76.13
N ASP A 258 24.65 43.19 76.55
CA ASP A 258 25.01 44.04 77.67
C ASP A 258 24.94 43.23 78.98
N LYS A 259 26.12 42.82 79.47
CA LYS A 259 26.26 41.95 80.65
C LYS A 259 25.59 42.54 81.90
N ASN A 260 25.50 43.86 82.00
CA ASN A 260 24.91 44.56 83.14
C ASN A 260 23.38 44.38 83.21
N LYS A 261 22.69 44.34 82.07
CA LYS A 261 21.24 44.10 82.03
C LYS A 261 20.88 42.65 82.37
N LEU A 262 21.71 41.69 81.96
CA LEU A 262 21.53 40.28 82.36
C LEU A 262 21.72 40.08 83.86
N LYS A 263 22.71 40.76 84.46
CA LYS A 263 22.92 40.79 85.91
C LYS A 263 21.66 41.28 86.63
N GLU A 264 21.06 42.38 86.18
CA GLU A 264 19.86 42.92 86.79
C GLU A 264 18.64 41.98 86.69
N ILE A 265 18.41 41.38 85.51
CA ILE A 265 17.30 40.43 85.31
C ILE A 265 17.49 39.19 86.18
N PHE A 266 18.68 38.59 86.16
CA PHE A 266 18.96 37.40 86.96
C PHE A 266 18.82 37.68 88.45
N ILE A 267 19.37 38.77 88.96
CA ILE A 267 19.25 39.15 90.36
C ILE A 267 17.77 39.30 90.75
N LYS A 268 16.97 39.98 89.91
CA LYS A 268 15.51 40.13 90.14
C LYS A 268 14.78 38.79 90.10
N THR A 269 15.10 37.91 89.16
CA THR A 269 14.50 36.58 89.04
C THR A 269 14.92 35.68 90.21
N PHE A 270 16.20 35.68 90.57
CA PHE A 270 16.75 34.95 91.70
C PHE A 270 16.09 35.38 93.00
N TYR A 271 16.03 36.67 93.33
CA TYR A 271 15.34 37.14 94.54
C TYR A 271 13.82 36.87 94.53
N SER A 272 13.20 36.74 93.34
CA SER A 272 11.78 36.38 93.26
C SER A 272 11.50 34.89 93.49
N PHE A 273 12.48 34.01 93.23
CA PHE A 273 12.35 32.56 93.44
C PHE A 273 13.03 32.08 94.71
N TYR A 274 14.06 32.81 95.16
CA TYR A 274 14.77 32.58 96.39
C TYR A 274 14.06 33.35 97.50
N THR A 275 13.08 32.70 98.10
CA THR A 275 12.58 33.03 99.44
C THR A 275 13.12 31.96 100.38
N ASP A 276 13.74 32.35 101.50
CA ASP A 276 14.20 31.40 102.55
C ASP A 276 13.04 30.55 103.11
N GLU A 277 11.80 30.91 102.82
CA GLU A 277 10.59 30.18 103.13
C GLU A 277 10.16 29.33 101.92
N ILE A 278 10.72 28.12 101.79
CA ILE A 278 10.03 27.06 101.06
C ILE A 278 8.89 26.61 101.97
N ASP A 279 7.67 27.03 101.64
CA ASP A 279 6.47 26.66 102.38
C ASP A 279 6.11 25.18 102.06
N TYR A 280 6.73 24.26 102.80
CA TYR A 280 6.59 22.81 102.60
C TYR A 280 5.14 22.31 102.74
N GLU A 281 4.26 23.08 103.40
CA GLU A 281 2.84 22.76 103.56
C GLU A 281 2.04 22.91 102.25
N ASN A 282 2.52 23.71 101.29
CA ASN A 282 1.84 23.98 100.02
C ASN A 282 2.33 23.13 98.83
N LEU A 283 3.11 22.07 99.10
CA LEU A 283 3.54 21.11 98.07
C LEU A 283 2.38 20.21 97.62
N VAL A 284 1.64 20.65 96.60
CA VAL A 284 0.68 19.79 95.90
C VAL A 284 1.45 18.65 95.21
N LYS A 285 1.21 17.40 95.63
CA LYS A 285 1.60 16.22 94.84
C LYS A 285 0.94 16.35 93.46
N LEU A 286 1.74 16.67 92.44
CA LEU A 286 1.32 16.57 91.06
C LEU A 286 1.04 15.09 90.77
N ASP A 287 -0.24 14.73 90.72
CA ASP A 287 -0.67 13.51 90.02
C ASP A 287 0.02 13.53 88.66
N THR A 288 0.86 12.53 88.40
CA THR A 288 1.36 12.26 87.07
C THR A 288 0.19 11.78 86.22
N LYS A 289 -0.66 12.72 85.79
CA LYS A 289 -1.49 12.50 84.62
C LYS A 289 -0.52 12.19 83.50
N ARG A 290 -0.54 10.94 83.03
CA ARG A 290 -0.15 10.63 81.66
C ARG A 290 -0.76 11.75 80.83
N LEU A 291 0.08 12.54 80.20
CA LEU A 291 -0.35 13.47 79.17
C LEU A 291 -1.05 12.60 78.12
N GLU A 292 -2.37 12.46 78.23
CA GLU A 292 -3.17 12.39 77.04
C GLU A 292 -2.72 13.62 76.25
N THR A 293 -2.13 13.36 75.10
CA THR A 293 -1.79 14.39 74.13
C THR A 293 -3.06 15.19 73.89
N LYS A 294 -3.27 16.28 74.63
CA LYS A 294 -4.20 17.32 74.27
C LYS A 294 -3.74 17.73 72.90
N LYS A 295 -4.54 17.36 71.90
CA LYS A 295 -4.37 17.80 70.53
C LYS A 295 -4.02 19.28 70.62
N ILE A 296 -2.82 19.63 70.20
CA ILE A 296 -2.56 21.00 69.77
C ILE A 296 -3.70 21.25 68.78
N LYS A 297 -4.64 22.13 69.13
CA LYS A 297 -5.45 22.77 68.10
C LYS A 297 -4.42 23.57 67.32
N ILE A 298 -3.82 22.91 66.34
CA ILE A 298 -3.26 23.59 65.18
C ILE A 298 -4.41 24.50 64.78
N ALA A 299 -4.19 25.82 64.89
CA ALA A 299 -5.10 26.80 64.31
C ALA A 299 -5.53 26.23 62.97
N PRO A 300 -6.84 26.10 62.70
CA PRO A 300 -7.32 25.28 61.60
C PRO A 300 -6.43 25.58 60.42
N ASP A 301 -5.72 24.56 59.94
CA ASP A 301 -5.13 24.65 58.62
C ASP A 301 -6.25 25.27 57.80
N PHE A 302 -5.92 26.34 57.09
CA PHE A 302 -6.76 26.78 56.00
C PHE A 302 -6.73 25.65 54.96
N GLU A 303 -7.25 24.47 55.29
CA GLU A 303 -8.25 23.78 54.50
C GLU A 303 -9.33 24.83 54.24
N SER A 304 -9.03 25.73 53.31
CA SER A 304 -10.02 26.12 52.34
C SER A 304 -10.79 24.85 52.05
N LYS A 305 -12.07 24.85 52.42
CA LYS A 305 -13.09 24.09 51.73
C LYS A 305 -12.97 24.49 50.26
N VAL A 306 -11.96 23.96 49.57
CA VAL A 306 -11.90 23.91 48.13
C VAL A 306 -13.12 23.07 47.84
N SER A 307 -14.13 23.71 47.29
CA SER A 307 -15.27 23.04 46.71
C SER A 307 -14.76 21.82 45.96
N LYS A 308 -15.41 20.67 46.17
CA LYS A 308 -15.13 19.36 45.53
C LYS A 308 -15.11 19.38 43.99
N SER A 309 -15.08 20.55 43.35
CA SER A 309 -15.29 20.78 41.92
C SER A 309 -14.05 21.24 41.13
N SER A 310 -12.85 21.30 41.71
CA SER A 310 -11.64 21.69 40.93
C SER A 310 -10.32 21.10 41.44
N ILE A 311 -10.39 19.90 42.03
CA ILE A 311 -9.21 19.05 42.19
C ILE A 311 -9.14 18.23 40.91
N GLN A 312 -8.05 18.40 40.15
CA GLN A 312 -7.74 17.58 38.97
C GLN A 312 -8.07 16.12 39.30
N GLU A 313 -9.08 15.54 38.65
CA GLU A 313 -9.59 14.18 38.93
C GLU A 313 -8.54 13.07 38.67
N HIS A 314 -7.29 13.42 38.35
CA HIS A 314 -6.28 12.53 37.81
C HIS A 314 -5.01 12.61 38.69
N LEU A 315 -4.71 11.49 39.37
CA LEU A 315 -3.59 11.32 40.31
C LEU A 315 -2.20 11.41 39.66
N ILE A 316 -2.09 11.07 38.37
CA ILE A 316 -0.83 11.07 37.62
C ILE A 316 -0.87 12.22 36.61
N ASN A 317 0.07 13.13 36.77
CA ASN A 317 0.20 14.28 35.90
C ASN A 317 0.84 13.94 34.54
N GLU A 318 0.68 14.78 33.52
CA GLU A 318 1.24 14.54 32.17
C GLU A 318 2.77 14.34 32.23
N TYR A 319 3.45 15.10 33.09
CA TYR A 319 4.87 14.95 33.35
C TYR A 319 5.24 13.55 33.86
N PHE A 320 4.57 13.08 34.92
CA PHE A 320 4.83 11.74 35.49
C PHE A 320 4.49 10.63 34.51
N PHE A 321 3.45 10.80 33.71
CA PHE A 321 3.11 9.88 32.63
C PHE A 321 4.25 9.79 31.60
N GLN A 322 4.76 10.93 31.12
CA GLN A 322 5.86 10.95 30.15
C GLN A 322 7.15 10.36 30.71
N GLU A 323 7.52 10.71 31.95
CA GLU A 323 8.73 10.20 32.58
C GLU A 323 8.63 8.69 32.83
N SER A 324 7.51 8.21 33.37
CA SER A 324 7.28 6.77 33.54
C SER A 324 7.35 6.05 32.21
N ARG A 325 6.74 6.60 31.16
CA ARG A 325 6.81 6.04 29.80
C ARG A 325 8.25 5.95 29.29
N LYS A 326 9.06 7.01 29.45
CA LYS A 326 10.48 6.99 29.03
C LYS A 326 11.27 5.93 29.79
N VAL A 327 11.05 5.81 31.10
CA VAL A 327 11.71 4.81 31.95
C VAL A 327 11.34 3.40 31.49
N TYR A 328 10.06 3.12 31.30
CA TYR A 328 9.59 1.80 30.84
C TYR A 328 10.06 1.48 29.42
N GLU A 329 9.98 2.42 28.48
CA GLU A 329 10.47 2.22 27.11
C GLU A 329 11.99 1.97 27.05
N ARG A 330 12.76 2.66 27.90
CA ARG A 330 14.20 2.44 28.00
C ARG A 330 14.48 1.04 28.55
N ARG A 331 13.81 0.66 29.65
CA ARG A 331 14.01 -0.65 30.27
C ARG A 331 13.62 -1.81 29.36
N ILE A 332 12.51 -1.68 28.63
CA ILE A 332 12.09 -2.69 27.64
C ILE A 332 13.13 -2.83 26.53
N ARG A 333 13.68 -1.70 26.04
CA ARG A 333 14.74 -1.74 25.01
C ARG A 333 16.00 -2.42 25.51
N GLU A 334 16.47 -2.07 26.71
CA GLU A 334 17.64 -2.72 27.33
C GLU A 334 17.47 -4.24 27.41
N LEU A 335 16.33 -4.73 27.91
CA LEU A 335 16.06 -6.17 28.01
C LEU A 335 16.00 -6.86 26.63
N VAL A 336 15.43 -6.18 25.62
CA VAL A 336 15.40 -6.71 24.25
C VAL A 336 16.79 -6.73 23.62
N ASP A 337 17.60 -5.71 23.87
CA ASP A 337 18.99 -5.62 23.41
C ASP A 337 19.88 -6.67 24.10
N GLU A 338 19.56 -7.04 25.35
CA GLU A 338 20.17 -8.16 26.09
C GLU A 338 19.75 -9.55 25.55
N GLY A 339 18.80 -9.60 24.60
CA GLY A 339 18.37 -10.82 23.91
C GLY A 339 17.05 -11.40 24.38
N GLU A 340 16.32 -10.74 25.30
CA GLU A 340 14.99 -11.22 25.71
C GLU A 340 13.92 -10.96 24.63
N PRO A 341 13.02 -11.92 24.38
CA PRO A 341 11.83 -11.67 23.56
C PRO A 341 10.97 -10.54 24.14
N PHE A 342 10.47 -9.65 23.27
CA PHE A 342 9.68 -8.47 23.67
C PHE A 342 8.54 -8.76 24.66
N HIS A 343 7.86 -9.90 24.53
CA HIS A 343 6.74 -10.23 25.42
C HIS A 343 7.19 -10.52 26.87
N ILE A 344 8.37 -11.11 27.07
CA ILE A 344 8.95 -11.38 28.40
C ILE A 344 9.46 -10.08 29.01
N ALA A 345 10.21 -9.29 28.23
CA ALA A 345 10.69 -7.97 28.63
C ALA A 345 9.53 -7.02 29.01
N PHE A 346 8.43 -7.07 28.26
CA PHE A 346 7.24 -6.28 28.57
C PHE A 346 6.55 -6.78 29.84
N GLU A 347 6.40 -8.09 30.02
CA GLU A 347 5.79 -8.67 31.21
C GLU A 347 6.58 -8.31 32.48
N SER A 348 7.91 -8.39 32.45
CA SER A 348 8.76 -8.08 33.61
C SER A 348 8.61 -6.62 34.03
N VAL A 349 8.69 -5.68 33.08
CA VAL A 349 8.51 -4.24 33.34
C VAL A 349 7.09 -3.94 33.83
N TYR A 350 6.08 -4.59 33.24
CA TYR A 350 4.70 -4.48 33.70
C TYR A 350 4.56 -4.96 35.15
N ARG A 351 5.06 -6.15 35.49
CA ARG A 351 5.04 -6.68 36.87
C ARG A 351 5.71 -5.74 37.86
N CYS A 352 6.87 -5.18 37.51
CA CYS A 352 7.56 -4.20 38.35
C CYS A 352 6.71 -2.94 38.59
N ALA A 353 6.12 -2.38 37.53
CA ALA A 353 5.24 -1.22 37.66
C ALA A 353 4.02 -1.51 38.55
N PHE A 354 3.40 -2.67 38.38
CA PHE A 354 2.27 -3.11 39.21
C PHE A 354 2.67 -3.33 40.66
N SER A 355 3.83 -3.94 40.91
CA SER A 355 4.33 -4.17 42.27
C SER A 355 4.52 -2.87 43.04
N ILE A 356 5.05 -1.82 42.40
CA ILE A 356 5.21 -0.51 43.03
C ILE A 356 3.83 0.07 43.37
N THR A 357 2.87 -0.02 42.46
CA THR A 357 1.52 0.52 42.72
C THR A 357 0.80 -0.24 43.83
N GLU A 358 0.87 -1.57 43.86
CA GLU A 358 0.25 -2.38 44.92
C GLU A 358 0.91 -2.08 46.28
N GLN A 359 2.23 -1.97 46.33
CA GLN A 359 2.94 -1.60 47.57
C GLN A 359 2.50 -0.24 48.13
N ILE A 360 2.33 0.77 47.26
CA ILE A 360 1.81 2.08 47.67
C ILE A 360 0.41 1.95 48.28
N PHE A 361 -0.48 1.15 47.67
CA PHE A 361 -1.82 0.94 48.21
C PHE A 361 -1.81 0.13 49.51
N ASP A 362 -0.93 -0.86 49.63
CA ASP A 362 -0.77 -1.65 50.85
C ASP A 362 -0.33 -0.77 52.02
N GLU A 363 0.64 0.14 51.82
CA GLU A 363 1.06 1.14 52.81
C GLU A 363 -0.12 2.02 53.27
N PHE A 364 -1.02 2.43 52.37
CA PHE A 364 -2.23 3.19 52.74
C PHE A 364 -3.27 2.37 53.50
N MET A 365 -3.22 1.04 53.38
CA MET A 365 -4.10 0.10 54.07
C MET A 365 -3.54 -0.35 55.42
N GLU A 366 -2.28 -0.04 55.74
CA GLU A 366 -1.70 -0.31 57.06
C GLU A 366 -2.41 0.49 58.15
N ILE A 367 -2.62 -0.15 59.30
CA ILE A 367 -3.29 0.49 60.44
C ILE A 367 -2.35 1.53 61.04
N PRO A 368 -2.72 2.84 61.04
CA PRO A 368 -1.87 3.87 61.61
C PRO A 368 -1.64 3.63 63.11
N GLU A 369 -0.41 3.85 63.58
CA GLU A 369 -0.04 3.65 65.01
C GLU A 369 -0.96 4.42 65.96
N ARG A 370 -1.43 5.60 65.54
CA ARG A 370 -2.36 6.45 66.30
C ARG A 370 -3.69 5.78 66.64
N ILE A 371 -4.11 4.79 65.85
CA ILE A 371 -5.42 4.12 65.94
C ILE A 371 -5.30 2.75 66.62
N LYS A 372 -4.08 2.22 66.76
CA LYS A 372 -3.77 0.86 67.22
C LYS A 372 -4.26 0.54 68.64
N ASN A 373 -4.52 1.57 69.45
CA ASN A 373 -4.98 1.42 70.83
C ASN A 373 -6.51 1.51 71.01
N ASN A 374 -7.30 1.78 69.94
CA ASN A 374 -8.76 1.91 70.02
C ASN A 374 -9.49 0.83 69.18
N PRO A 375 -10.11 -0.19 69.83
CA PRO A 375 -10.79 -1.29 69.14
C PRO A 375 -11.88 -0.87 68.15
N THR A 376 -12.70 0.13 68.50
CA THR A 376 -13.79 0.58 67.61
C THR A 376 -13.27 1.31 66.37
N ALA A 377 -12.17 2.05 66.51
CA ALA A 377 -11.55 2.74 65.39
C ALA A 377 -10.81 1.77 64.45
N ILE A 378 -10.21 0.70 65.00
CA ILE A 378 -9.65 -0.41 64.21
C ILE A 378 -10.74 -1.11 63.41
N LEU A 379 -11.89 -1.42 64.03
CA LEU A 379 -13.00 -2.08 63.32
C LEU A 379 -13.52 -1.24 62.15
N ARG A 380 -13.74 0.07 62.37
CA ARG A 380 -14.14 0.99 61.30
C ARG A 380 -13.10 1.06 60.18
N PHE A 381 -11.81 1.08 60.52
CA PHE A 381 -10.72 1.10 59.56
C PHE A 381 -10.68 -0.20 58.72
N LYS A 382 -10.86 -1.36 59.36
CA LYS A 382 -10.94 -2.66 58.66
C LYS A 382 -12.14 -2.73 57.71
N ILE A 383 -13.32 -2.29 58.15
CA ILE A 383 -14.52 -2.24 57.30
C ILE A 383 -14.28 -1.32 56.08
N ARG A 384 -13.70 -0.14 56.31
CA ARG A 384 -13.32 0.79 55.23
C ARG A 384 -12.39 0.14 54.22
N ASN A 385 -11.33 -0.52 54.70
CA ASN A 385 -10.34 -1.17 53.84
C ASN A 385 -10.96 -2.34 53.08
N GLN A 386 -11.84 -3.12 53.72
CA GLN A 386 -12.58 -4.20 53.05
C GLN A 386 -13.44 -3.66 51.90
N SER A 387 -14.24 -2.61 52.14
CA SER A 387 -15.05 -1.99 51.10
C SER A 387 -14.19 -1.44 49.95
N ALA A 388 -13.04 -0.85 50.26
CA ALA A 388 -12.10 -0.37 49.25
C ALA A 388 -11.51 -1.53 48.41
N ILE A 389 -11.15 -2.65 49.03
CA ILE A 389 -10.69 -3.87 48.33
C ILE A 389 -11.79 -4.42 47.41
N GLU A 390 -13.04 -4.45 47.86
CA GLU A 390 -14.17 -4.90 47.04
C GLU A 390 -14.38 -4.02 45.80
N GLU A 391 -14.22 -2.70 45.92
CA GLU A 391 -14.26 -1.78 44.79
C GLU A 391 -13.10 -1.99 43.81
N ILE A 392 -11.88 -2.15 44.33
CA ILE A 392 -10.69 -2.47 43.50
C ILE A 392 -10.90 -3.79 42.76
N TYR A 393 -11.46 -4.81 43.41
CA TYR A 393 -11.74 -6.10 42.79
C TYR A 393 -12.74 -5.97 41.63
N LYS A 394 -13.82 -5.19 41.82
CA LYS A 394 -14.78 -4.88 40.74
C LYS A 394 -14.11 -4.20 39.56
N LEU A 395 -13.21 -3.24 39.81
CA LEU A 395 -12.43 -2.57 38.76
C LEU A 395 -11.49 -3.55 38.04
N LYS A 396 -10.76 -4.41 38.76
CA LYS A 396 -9.88 -5.43 38.16
C LYS A 396 -10.65 -6.39 37.24
N ILE A 397 -11.86 -6.80 37.61
CA ILE A 397 -12.73 -7.61 36.72
C ILE A 397 -13.12 -6.85 35.45
N GLN A 398 -13.51 -5.57 35.59
CA GLN A 398 -13.86 -4.76 34.42
C GLN A 398 -12.66 -4.59 33.48
N ASP A 399 -11.46 -4.38 34.02
CA ASP A 399 -10.25 -4.25 33.22
C ASP A 399 -9.83 -5.56 32.56
N LEU A 400 -10.01 -6.70 33.23
CA LEU A 400 -9.84 -8.02 32.63
C LEU A 400 -10.76 -8.21 31.42
N ASN A 401 -12.04 -7.86 31.56
CA ASN A 401 -13.01 -7.91 30.45
C ASN A 401 -12.62 -6.97 29.30
N LYS A 402 -12.10 -5.77 29.60
CA LYS A 402 -11.58 -4.84 28.57
C LYS A 402 -10.36 -5.43 27.85
N MET A 403 -9.44 -6.07 28.58
CA MET A 403 -8.25 -6.71 28.01
C MET A 403 -8.63 -7.87 27.08
N GLN A 404 -9.56 -8.73 27.49
CA GLN A 404 -10.08 -9.80 26.63
C GLN A 404 -10.69 -9.25 25.34
N ARG A 405 -11.49 -8.19 25.42
CA ARG A 405 -12.04 -7.52 24.22
C ARG A 405 -10.96 -6.97 23.31
N LYS A 406 -9.89 -6.38 23.86
CA LYS A 406 -8.74 -5.89 23.09
C LYS A 406 -7.99 -7.04 22.42
N GLN A 407 -7.78 -8.15 23.12
CA GLN A 407 -7.14 -9.35 22.59
C GLN A 407 -7.93 -9.90 21.39
N ILE A 408 -9.26 -10.05 21.51
CA ILE A 408 -10.11 -10.51 20.41
C ILE A 408 -10.04 -9.56 19.21
N LYS A 409 -10.05 -8.24 19.45
CA LYS A 409 -9.90 -7.24 18.37
C LYS A 409 -8.56 -7.38 17.66
N LEU A 410 -7.46 -7.52 18.40
CA LEU A 410 -6.12 -7.66 17.84
C LEU A 410 -5.99 -8.96 17.02
N ILE A 411 -6.55 -10.07 17.51
CA ILE A 411 -6.60 -11.34 16.75
C ILE A 411 -7.30 -11.13 15.40
N ARG A 412 -8.46 -10.47 15.40
CA ARG A 412 -9.20 -10.17 14.16
C ARG A 412 -8.41 -9.25 13.21
N GLU A 413 -7.66 -8.29 13.74
CA GLU A 413 -6.80 -7.42 12.94
C GLU A 413 -5.63 -8.20 12.33
N ILE A 414 -4.97 -9.06 13.11
CA ILE A 414 -3.92 -9.96 12.64
C ILE A 414 -4.44 -10.88 11.53
N GLU A 415 -5.62 -11.47 11.70
CA GLU A 415 -6.27 -12.31 10.67
C GLU A 415 -6.54 -11.51 9.38
N LYS A 416 -7.05 -10.29 9.49
CA LYS A 416 -7.27 -9.41 8.34
C LYS A 416 -5.97 -9.09 7.60
N GLU A 417 -4.90 -8.78 8.33
CA GLU A 417 -3.59 -8.50 7.73
C GLU A 417 -2.97 -9.75 7.08
N LYS A 418 -3.08 -10.92 7.73
CA LYS A 418 -2.69 -12.21 7.13
C LYS A 418 -3.42 -12.47 5.81
N LEU A 419 -4.73 -12.27 5.78
CA LEU A 419 -5.55 -12.41 4.57
C LEU A 419 -5.15 -11.42 3.46
N LYS A 420 -4.79 -10.18 3.81
CA LYS A 420 -4.28 -9.21 2.83
C LYS A 420 -2.95 -9.67 2.21
N ILE A 421 -2.02 -10.14 3.04
CA ILE A 421 -0.73 -10.66 2.58
C ILE A 421 -0.93 -11.87 1.68
N GLU A 422 -1.82 -12.79 2.05
CA GLU A 422 -2.15 -13.97 1.26
C GLU A 422 -2.77 -13.61 -0.10
N LYS A 423 -3.73 -12.67 -0.12
CA LYS A 423 -4.29 -12.14 -1.37
C LYS A 423 -3.22 -11.51 -2.26
N GLN A 424 -2.27 -10.78 -1.70
CA GLN A 424 -1.15 -10.21 -2.46
C GLN A 424 -0.24 -11.30 -3.03
N LYS A 425 0.04 -12.38 -2.29
CA LYS A 425 0.81 -13.53 -2.80
C LYS A 425 0.08 -14.20 -3.96
N LEU A 426 -1.21 -14.49 -3.81
CA LEU A 426 -2.04 -15.10 -4.85
C LEU A 426 -2.08 -14.23 -6.13
N GLN A 427 -2.25 -12.92 -5.99
CA GLN A 427 -2.22 -11.99 -7.12
C GLN A 427 -0.86 -12.00 -7.84
N LYS A 428 0.26 -12.09 -7.11
CA LYS A 428 1.59 -12.23 -7.70
C LYS A 428 1.73 -13.55 -8.46
N GLU A 429 1.19 -14.65 -7.94
CA GLU A 429 1.19 -15.95 -8.61
C GLU A 429 0.33 -15.96 -9.88
N ILE A 430 -0.87 -15.37 -9.84
CA ILE A 430 -1.73 -15.22 -11.02
C ILE A 430 -1.03 -14.39 -12.10
N LYS A 431 -0.37 -13.29 -11.71
CA LYS A 431 0.45 -12.49 -12.64
C LYS A 431 1.58 -13.32 -13.24
N LYS A 432 2.31 -14.10 -12.45
CA LYS A 432 3.36 -15.01 -12.96
C LYS A 432 2.80 -16.05 -13.95
N LYS A 433 1.69 -16.73 -13.61
CA LYS A 433 1.04 -17.71 -14.50
C LYS A 433 0.55 -17.08 -15.80
N SER A 434 -0.02 -15.88 -15.75
CA SER A 434 -0.48 -15.19 -16.96
C SER A 434 0.68 -14.75 -17.88
N VAL A 435 1.82 -14.34 -17.31
CA VAL A 435 3.04 -14.04 -18.07
C VAL A 435 3.61 -15.30 -18.71
N LEU A 436 3.66 -16.41 -17.96
CA LEU A 436 4.13 -17.70 -18.46
C LEU A 436 3.26 -18.18 -19.64
N SER A 437 1.93 -18.12 -19.50
CA SER A 437 1.00 -18.49 -20.58
C SER A 437 1.14 -17.59 -21.82
N LYS A 438 1.42 -16.29 -21.65
CA LYS A 438 1.71 -15.39 -22.78
C LYS A 438 3.03 -15.75 -23.48
N ALA A 439 4.06 -16.10 -22.71
CA ALA A 439 5.35 -16.54 -23.24
C ALA A 439 5.23 -17.87 -24.01
N GLU A 440 4.47 -18.84 -23.47
CA GLU A 440 4.16 -20.10 -24.14
C GLU A 440 3.42 -19.87 -25.47
N LYS A 441 2.39 -19.02 -25.49
CA LYS A 441 1.67 -18.67 -26.73
C LYS A 441 2.56 -17.97 -27.76
N ALA A 442 3.52 -17.16 -27.33
CA ALA A 442 4.47 -16.51 -28.23
C ALA A 442 5.43 -17.53 -28.86
N LEU A 443 5.94 -18.47 -28.06
CA LEU A 443 6.82 -19.55 -28.51
C LEU A 443 6.09 -20.50 -29.49
N GLU A 444 4.82 -20.82 -29.22
CA GLU A 444 3.97 -21.62 -30.11
C GLU A 444 3.76 -20.90 -31.45
N LYS A 445 3.54 -19.58 -31.42
CA LYS A 445 3.36 -18.76 -32.62
C LYS A 445 4.65 -18.67 -33.46
N GLU A 446 5.81 -18.56 -32.83
CA GLU A 446 7.10 -18.65 -33.53
C GLU A 446 7.32 -20.01 -34.20
N ARG A 447 6.98 -21.11 -33.51
CA ARG A 447 7.04 -22.46 -34.10
C ARG A 447 6.13 -22.57 -35.32
N LEU A 448 4.89 -22.09 -35.22
CA LEU A 448 3.94 -22.11 -36.33
C LEU A 448 4.44 -21.28 -37.52
N ASN A 449 5.00 -20.10 -37.26
CA ASN A 449 5.58 -19.25 -38.30
C ASN A 449 6.74 -19.94 -39.03
N LYS A 450 7.64 -20.61 -38.30
CA LYS A 450 8.73 -21.41 -38.92
C LYS A 450 8.19 -22.53 -39.79
N ILE A 451 7.13 -23.22 -39.37
CA ILE A 451 6.47 -24.26 -40.16
C ILE A 451 5.86 -23.66 -41.44
N ILE A 452 5.20 -22.50 -41.34
CA ILE A 452 4.60 -21.80 -42.48
C ILE A 452 5.68 -21.34 -43.48
N GLU A 453 6.80 -20.78 -43.01
CA GLU A 453 7.91 -20.41 -43.89
C GLU A 453 8.51 -21.61 -44.61
N ASN A 454 8.73 -22.71 -43.90
CA ASN A 454 9.23 -23.95 -44.50
C ASN A 454 8.25 -24.51 -45.55
N ALA A 455 6.94 -24.43 -45.31
CA ALA A 455 5.91 -24.84 -46.26
C ALA A 455 5.88 -23.93 -47.50
N LYS A 456 6.00 -22.60 -47.31
CA LYS A 456 6.10 -21.63 -48.41
C LYS A 456 7.33 -21.89 -49.28
N ALA A 457 8.49 -22.12 -48.66
CA ALA A 457 9.73 -22.43 -49.38
C ALA A 457 9.61 -23.73 -50.20
N LYS A 458 8.98 -24.78 -49.64
CA LYS A 458 8.70 -26.03 -50.37
C LYS A 458 7.78 -25.78 -51.57
N LEU A 459 6.73 -25.00 -51.39
CA LEU A 459 5.75 -24.69 -52.44
C LEU A 459 6.38 -23.83 -53.55
N GLU A 460 7.25 -22.89 -53.21
CA GLU A 460 8.03 -22.12 -54.19
C GLU A 460 9.01 -23.00 -54.96
N ALA A 461 9.69 -23.94 -54.30
CA ALA A 461 10.57 -24.90 -54.98
C ALA A 461 9.79 -25.82 -55.94
N GLU A 462 8.59 -26.27 -55.56
CA GLU A 462 7.71 -27.02 -56.45
C GLU A 462 7.22 -26.18 -57.64
N ARG A 463 6.84 -24.91 -57.41
CA ARG A 463 6.49 -23.97 -58.49
C ARG A 463 7.65 -23.75 -59.46
N GLN A 464 8.87 -23.61 -58.97
CA GLN A 464 10.04 -23.49 -59.84
C GLN A 464 10.27 -24.75 -60.67
N LYS A 465 10.12 -25.94 -60.07
CA LYS A 465 10.20 -27.22 -60.79
C LYS A 465 9.11 -27.36 -61.86
N THR A 466 7.87 -26.95 -61.59
CA THR A 466 6.79 -27.02 -62.58
C THR A 466 6.96 -26.00 -63.71
N VAL A 467 7.44 -24.79 -63.41
CA VAL A 467 7.78 -23.79 -64.41
C VAL A 467 8.91 -24.28 -65.34
N LEU A 468 9.93 -24.95 -64.79
CA LEU A 468 11.00 -25.55 -65.59
C LEU A 468 10.48 -26.65 -66.52
N LYS A 469 9.66 -27.59 -66.00
CA LYS A 469 9.03 -28.63 -66.82
C LYS A 469 8.16 -28.04 -67.94
N LEU A 470 7.41 -26.97 -67.66
CA LEU A 470 6.60 -26.27 -68.68
C LEU A 470 7.47 -25.60 -69.76
N ARG A 471 8.66 -25.09 -69.42
CA ARG A 471 9.61 -24.57 -70.41
C ARG A 471 10.15 -25.67 -71.30
N GLU A 472 10.54 -26.81 -70.74
CA GLU A 472 11.00 -27.98 -71.49
C GLU A 472 9.93 -28.49 -72.47
N VAL A 473 8.67 -28.61 -72.03
CA VAL A 473 7.55 -29.01 -72.89
C VAL A 473 7.34 -28.03 -74.05
N LYS A 474 7.40 -26.71 -73.78
CA LYS A 474 7.27 -25.68 -74.83
C LYS A 474 8.41 -25.73 -75.86
N GLU A 475 9.63 -26.07 -75.44
CA GLU A 475 10.76 -26.23 -76.36
C GLU A 475 10.61 -27.47 -77.25
N ILE A 476 10.15 -28.60 -76.68
CA ILE A 476 9.86 -29.82 -77.41
C ILE A 476 8.74 -29.59 -78.45
N GLU A 477 7.69 -28.86 -78.09
CA GLU A 477 6.61 -28.52 -79.03
C GLU A 477 7.10 -27.63 -80.18
N LYS A 478 7.94 -26.63 -79.90
CA LYS A 478 8.56 -25.80 -80.94
C LYS A 478 9.43 -26.62 -81.89
N GLN A 479 10.17 -27.60 -81.39
CA GLN A 479 10.97 -28.50 -82.22
C GLN A 479 10.09 -29.40 -83.10
N LYS A 480 9.02 -29.99 -82.53
CA LYS A 480 8.05 -30.80 -83.30
C LYS A 480 7.35 -29.99 -84.40
N ALA A 481 7.00 -28.74 -84.14
CA ALA A 481 6.38 -27.86 -85.13
C ALA A 481 7.33 -27.54 -86.30
N LYS A 482 8.61 -27.27 -86.02
CA LYS A 482 9.64 -27.06 -87.07
C LYS A 482 9.80 -28.30 -87.96
N LEU A 483 9.80 -29.49 -87.37
CA LEU A 483 9.98 -30.75 -88.10
C LEU A 483 8.77 -31.07 -89.00
N LYS A 484 7.54 -30.80 -88.53
CA LYS A 484 6.32 -30.93 -89.36
C LYS A 484 6.35 -30.01 -90.59
N LEU A 485 6.77 -28.76 -90.42
CA LEU A 485 6.86 -27.80 -91.52
C LEU A 485 7.90 -28.20 -92.59
N GLN A 486 9.02 -28.82 -92.18
CA GLN A 486 10.01 -29.36 -93.12
C GLN A 486 9.44 -30.54 -93.93
N ASN A 487 8.78 -31.50 -93.26
CA ASN A 487 8.19 -32.66 -93.93
C ASN A 487 7.08 -32.28 -94.93
N GLU A 488 6.28 -31.25 -94.64
CA GLU A 488 5.27 -30.75 -95.58
C GLU A 488 5.91 -30.06 -96.80
N ARG A 489 7.02 -29.34 -96.62
CA ARG A 489 7.77 -28.72 -97.72
C ARG A 489 8.40 -29.76 -98.65
N GLU A 490 8.88 -30.89 -98.14
CA GLU A 490 9.42 -31.97 -98.97
C GLU A 490 8.33 -32.69 -99.78
N LYS A 491 7.19 -33.02 -99.16
CA LYS A 491 6.05 -33.62 -99.86
C LYS A 491 5.49 -32.73 -100.97
N ALA A 492 5.51 -31.41 -100.79
CA ALA A 492 5.09 -30.47 -101.83
C ALA A 492 6.07 -30.44 -103.02
N LYS A 493 7.39 -30.54 -102.76
CA LYS A 493 8.41 -30.58 -103.82
C LYS A 493 8.33 -31.84 -104.67
N GLU A 494 8.05 -33.01 -104.07
CA GLU A 494 7.87 -34.25 -104.82
C GLU A 494 6.64 -34.23 -105.74
N LYS A 495 5.50 -33.71 -105.27
CA LYS A 495 4.28 -33.59 -106.08
C LYS A 495 4.48 -32.74 -107.34
N ILE A 496 5.18 -31.62 -107.22
CA ILE A 496 5.48 -30.72 -108.35
C ILE A 496 6.39 -31.39 -109.38
N LYS A 497 7.31 -32.27 -108.95
CA LYS A 497 8.23 -32.99 -109.85
C LYS A 497 7.47 -34.02 -110.69
N LEU A 498 6.52 -34.73 -110.07
CA LEU A 498 5.73 -35.80 -110.68
C LEU A 498 4.70 -35.29 -111.70
N GLU A 499 4.14 -34.09 -111.51
CA GLU A 499 3.26 -33.45 -112.51
C GLU A 499 4.00 -32.98 -113.76
N LYS A 500 5.24 -32.46 -113.62
CA LYS A 500 6.06 -32.02 -114.75
C LYS A 500 6.46 -33.17 -115.69
N GLU A 501 6.64 -34.37 -115.18
CA GLU A 501 6.95 -35.56 -115.99
C GLU A 501 5.72 -36.08 -116.76
N LYS A 502 4.54 -36.08 -116.13
CA LYS A 502 3.28 -36.49 -116.77
C LYS A 502 2.90 -35.57 -117.95
N ALA A 503 3.12 -34.27 -117.82
CA ALA A 503 2.83 -33.31 -118.89
C ALA A 503 3.72 -33.50 -120.14
N LYS A 504 5.00 -33.91 -119.96
CA LYS A 504 5.93 -34.15 -121.09
C LYS A 504 5.61 -35.42 -121.87
N ALA A 505 5.09 -36.47 -121.22
CA ALA A 505 4.73 -37.74 -121.87
C ALA A 505 3.49 -37.61 -122.79
N LEU A 506 2.47 -36.87 -122.35
CA LEU A 506 1.23 -36.66 -123.11
C LEU A 506 1.43 -35.88 -124.43
N LEU A 507 2.39 -34.95 -124.45
CA LEU A 507 2.72 -34.15 -125.63
C LEU A 507 3.43 -34.96 -126.73
N LYS A 508 4.13 -36.04 -126.36
CA LYS A 508 4.86 -36.91 -127.28
C LYS A 508 3.92 -37.89 -128.02
N ILE A 509 2.95 -38.46 -127.30
CA ILE A 509 1.94 -39.39 -127.83
C ILE A 509 1.04 -38.71 -128.88
N LYS A 510 0.69 -37.44 -128.67
CA LYS A 510 -0.17 -36.70 -129.62
C LYS A 510 0.49 -36.52 -131.00
N ARG A 511 1.79 -36.22 -131.04
CA ARG A 511 2.57 -35.99 -132.28
C ARG A 511 2.77 -37.25 -133.12
N GLU A 512 2.83 -38.43 -132.50
CA GLU A 512 2.98 -39.72 -133.21
C GLU A 512 1.66 -40.19 -133.84
N SER A 513 0.52 -39.90 -133.20
CA SER A 513 -0.81 -40.29 -133.71
C SER A 513 -1.26 -39.56 -134.98
N GLU A 514 -0.79 -38.33 -135.20
CA GLU A 514 -1.14 -37.53 -136.38
C GLU A 514 -0.35 -37.95 -137.63
N LYS A 515 0.92 -38.36 -137.47
CA LYS A 515 1.74 -38.90 -138.56
C LYS A 515 1.21 -40.23 -139.11
N ALA A 516 0.77 -41.14 -138.22
CA ALA A 516 0.22 -42.43 -138.63
C ALA A 516 -1.09 -42.33 -139.45
N LYS A 517 -1.91 -41.28 -139.22
CA LYS A 517 -3.16 -41.07 -139.98
C LYS A 517 -2.93 -40.60 -141.42
N TYR A 518 -1.82 -39.91 -141.68
CA TYR A 518 -1.48 -39.42 -143.02
C TYR A 518 -0.97 -40.55 -143.93
N GLU A 519 -0.13 -41.46 -143.39
CA GLU A 519 0.43 -42.60 -144.14
C GLU A 519 -0.62 -43.68 -144.48
N ALA A 520 -1.61 -43.89 -143.62
CA ALA A 520 -2.70 -44.84 -143.87
C ALA A 520 -3.63 -44.45 -145.04
N ARG A 521 -3.70 -43.16 -145.38
CA ARG A 521 -4.55 -42.67 -146.49
C ARG A 521 -3.91 -42.97 -147.86
N ILE A 522 -2.59 -42.86 -147.97
CA ILE A 522 -1.83 -43.17 -149.19
C ILE A 522 -1.82 -44.68 -149.51
N ALA A 523 -1.83 -45.53 -148.48
CA ALA A 523 -1.88 -46.98 -148.66
C ALA A 523 -3.22 -47.49 -149.24
N LYS A 524 -4.35 -46.84 -148.93
CA LYS A 524 -5.68 -47.25 -149.42
C LYS A 524 -5.88 -46.99 -150.91
N GLU A 525 -5.35 -45.90 -151.47
CA GLU A 525 -5.45 -45.59 -152.91
C GLU A 525 -4.62 -46.55 -153.78
N LYS A 526 -3.47 -47.03 -153.30
CA LYS A 526 -2.66 -48.03 -154.02
C LYS A 526 -3.33 -49.42 -154.08
N SER A 527 -4.11 -49.80 -153.06
CA SER A 527 -4.76 -51.13 -153.02
C SER A 527 -5.91 -51.28 -154.03
N SER A 528 -6.67 -50.20 -154.30
CA SER A 528 -7.84 -50.25 -155.20
C SER A 528 -7.47 -50.38 -156.68
N LEU A 529 -6.28 -49.93 -157.07
CA LEU A 529 -5.72 -50.12 -158.41
C LEU A 529 -5.20 -51.56 -158.61
N HIS A 530 -4.66 -52.18 -157.55
CA HIS A 530 -4.13 -53.55 -157.61
C HIS A 530 -5.22 -54.61 -157.81
N ASP A 531 -6.41 -54.41 -157.23
CA ASP A 531 -7.53 -55.34 -157.34
C ASP A 531 -8.20 -55.36 -158.73
N LYS A 532 -8.09 -54.28 -159.51
CA LYS A 532 -8.61 -54.25 -160.90
C LYS A 532 -7.77 -55.11 -161.84
N VAL A 533 -6.44 -55.07 -161.70
CA VAL A 533 -5.50 -55.85 -162.51
C VAL A 533 -5.58 -57.35 -162.20
N LYS A 534 -5.91 -57.72 -160.96
CA LYS A 534 -6.05 -59.12 -160.52
C LYS A 534 -7.26 -59.83 -161.13
N LYS A 535 -8.35 -59.09 -161.41
CA LYS A 535 -9.59 -59.64 -162.02
C LYS A 535 -9.47 -59.94 -163.51
N GLU A 536 -8.57 -59.29 -164.24
CA GLU A 536 -8.32 -59.58 -165.66
C GLU A 536 -7.44 -60.83 -165.85
N LYS A 537 -6.44 -61.05 -164.98
CA LYS A 537 -5.61 -62.26 -165.01
C LYS A 537 -6.38 -63.56 -164.74
N ALA A 538 -7.42 -63.53 -163.89
CA ALA A 538 -8.23 -64.70 -163.56
C ALA A 538 -9.12 -65.20 -164.73
N LYS A 539 -9.51 -64.32 -165.66
CA LYS A 539 -10.32 -64.71 -166.83
C LYS A 539 -9.52 -65.41 -167.93
N ILE A 540 -8.21 -65.18 -167.99
CA ILE A 540 -7.31 -65.80 -168.96
C ILE A 540 -6.93 -67.22 -168.50
N TRP A 541 -6.78 -67.43 -167.19
CA TRP A 541 -6.43 -68.74 -166.60
C TRP A 541 -7.55 -69.80 -166.72
N THR A 542 -8.81 -69.39 -166.57
CA THR A 542 -9.97 -70.29 -166.63
C THR A 542 -10.32 -70.79 -168.04
N LYS A 543 -9.81 -70.14 -169.09
CA LYS A 543 -9.91 -70.64 -170.47
C LYS A 543 -8.85 -71.70 -170.79
N ALA A 544 -7.63 -71.55 -170.26
CA ALA A 544 -6.53 -72.50 -170.45
C ALA A 544 -6.77 -73.85 -169.75
N GLU A 545 -7.41 -73.85 -168.57
CA GLU A 545 -7.76 -75.08 -167.83
C GLU A 545 -8.75 -75.98 -168.59
N LYS A 546 -9.66 -75.41 -169.38
CA LYS A 546 -10.67 -76.16 -170.14
C LYS A 546 -10.10 -76.91 -171.36
N GLU A 547 -8.99 -76.45 -171.93
CA GLU A 547 -8.32 -77.15 -173.03
C GLU A 547 -7.41 -78.28 -172.52
N ILE A 548 -6.73 -78.08 -171.40
CA ILE A 548 -5.88 -79.10 -170.76
C ILE A 548 -6.71 -80.31 -170.29
N MET A 549 -7.95 -80.08 -169.84
CA MET A 549 -8.85 -81.16 -169.40
C MET A 549 -9.36 -82.04 -170.55
N LYS A 550 -9.47 -81.51 -171.77
CA LYS A 550 -9.88 -82.30 -172.96
C LYS A 550 -8.75 -83.22 -173.43
N ILE A 551 -7.51 -82.74 -173.38
CA ILE A 551 -6.31 -83.51 -173.78
C ILE A 551 -6.07 -84.68 -172.81
N ARG A 552 -6.30 -84.48 -171.50
CA ARG A 552 -6.20 -85.57 -170.50
C ARG A 552 -7.19 -86.71 -170.72
N LYS A 553 -8.41 -86.40 -171.15
CA LYS A 553 -9.48 -87.40 -171.32
C LYS A 553 -9.26 -88.32 -172.53
N GLN A 554 -8.54 -87.84 -173.55
CA GLN A 554 -8.14 -88.64 -174.71
C GLN A 554 -6.94 -89.56 -174.37
N ALA A 555 -6.00 -89.10 -173.54
CA ALA A 555 -4.85 -89.91 -173.11
C ALA A 555 -5.24 -91.08 -172.19
N GLU A 556 -6.26 -90.93 -171.32
CA GLU A 556 -6.72 -92.01 -170.45
C GLU A 556 -7.42 -93.16 -171.21
N GLN A 557 -8.06 -92.86 -172.35
CA GLN A 557 -8.70 -93.88 -173.19
C GLN A 557 -7.69 -94.71 -174.00
N GLU A 558 -6.56 -94.11 -174.38
CA GLU A 558 -5.46 -94.83 -175.05
C GLU A 558 -4.68 -95.74 -174.08
N ILE A 559 -4.47 -95.31 -172.83
CA ILE A 559 -3.74 -96.09 -171.82
C ILE A 559 -4.52 -97.34 -171.37
N ALA A 560 -5.85 -97.27 -171.28
CA ALA A 560 -6.67 -98.41 -170.84
C ALA A 560 -6.71 -99.58 -171.85
N SER A 561 -6.72 -99.33 -173.16
CA SER A 561 -6.79 -100.43 -174.15
C SER A 561 -5.43 -101.08 -174.43
N ILE A 562 -4.33 -100.37 -174.21
CA ILE A 562 -2.97 -100.93 -174.23
C ILE A 562 -2.79 -101.92 -173.05
N GLN A 563 -3.45 -101.68 -171.91
CA GLN A 563 -3.44 -102.59 -170.77
C GLN A 563 -4.20 -103.90 -171.01
N GLU A 564 -5.31 -103.89 -171.78
CA GLU A 564 -6.00 -105.14 -172.16
C GLU A 564 -5.17 -106.01 -173.11
N LYS A 565 -4.41 -105.39 -174.02
CA LYS A 565 -3.49 -106.10 -174.93
C LYS A 565 -2.31 -106.76 -174.19
N LEU A 566 -1.81 -106.14 -173.13
CA LEU A 566 -0.73 -106.69 -172.30
C LEU A 566 -1.17 -107.90 -171.45
N MET A 567 -2.43 -107.94 -170.99
CA MET A 567 -2.95 -109.10 -170.24
C MET A 567 -3.18 -110.33 -171.14
N THR A 568 -3.38 -110.11 -172.45
CA THR A 568 -3.43 -111.20 -173.44
C THR A 568 -2.05 -111.77 -173.82
N GLU A 569 -0.96 -111.06 -173.54
CA GLU A 569 0.41 -111.53 -173.79
C GLU A 569 1.02 -112.27 -172.59
N ILE A 570 0.65 -111.92 -171.35
CA ILE A 570 1.26 -112.53 -170.16
C ILE A 570 0.79 -113.98 -169.90
N LYS A 571 -0.41 -114.41 -170.34
CA LYS A 571 -0.84 -115.81 -170.16
C LYS A 571 -0.63 -116.73 -171.36
N LYS A 572 -0.18 -116.20 -172.51
CA LYS A 572 0.45 -117.02 -173.55
C LYS A 572 1.87 -117.48 -173.18
N ILE A 573 2.42 -116.97 -172.08
CA ILE A 573 3.73 -117.37 -171.54
C ILE A 573 3.60 -118.55 -170.53
N GLU A 574 2.39 -118.91 -170.11
CA GLU A 574 2.11 -120.13 -169.31
C GLU A 574 1.44 -121.25 -170.14
N SER A 575 1.79 -121.34 -171.41
CA SER A 575 1.47 -122.47 -172.29
C SER A 575 2.75 -123.09 -172.85
N ASN A 576 3.36 -124.08 -172.16
CA ASN A 576 3.81 -125.34 -172.78
C ASN A 576 4.58 -126.27 -171.81
N PRO A 577 4.33 -127.59 -171.89
CA PRO A 577 4.66 -128.60 -170.89
C PRO A 577 5.89 -129.43 -171.29
N ASP A 578 6.18 -130.48 -170.54
CA ASP A 578 7.16 -131.54 -170.80
C ASP A 578 7.28 -132.07 -172.26
N GLN A 579 7.92 -131.26 -173.11
CA GLN A 579 8.85 -131.52 -174.20
C GLN A 579 9.30 -130.11 -174.63
N TYR A 580 10.49 -129.59 -174.35
CA TYR A 580 11.83 -130.12 -174.61
C TYR A 580 12.84 -129.51 -173.61
N PHE A 581 13.78 -130.32 -173.13
CA PHE A 581 14.87 -129.96 -172.23
C PHE A 581 16.10 -129.42 -172.98
N GLU A 582 16.90 -128.67 -172.22
CA GLU A 582 18.36 -128.49 -172.26
C GLU A 582 19.00 -127.22 -172.86
N GLY A 583 19.83 -126.59 -172.00
CA GLY A 583 21.10 -125.91 -172.34
C GLY A 583 21.06 -124.39 -172.27
N ASP A 584 21.30 -123.73 -171.12
CA ASP A 584 22.58 -123.29 -170.51
C ASP A 584 23.29 -122.07 -171.15
N LYS A 585 23.64 -121.12 -170.26
CA LYS A 585 24.72 -120.10 -170.29
C LYS A 585 25.01 -119.34 -171.58
N GLU A 586 24.70 -118.05 -171.57
CA GLU A 586 25.65 -116.91 -171.50
C GLU A 586 24.88 -115.59 -171.41
#